data_AF-A0A4P6JZD1-F1
#
_entry.id   AF-A0A4P6JZD1-F1
#
_cell.length_a   1.000
_cell.length_b   1.000
_cell.length_c   1.000
_cell.angle_alpha   90.00
_cell.angle_beta   90.00
_cell.angle_gamma   90.00
#
_symmetry.space_group_name_H-M   'P 1'
#
loop_
_entity.id
_entity.type
_entity.pdbx_description
1 polymer ?
#
loop_
_entity_poly.entity_id
_entity_poly.type
_entity_poly.pdbx_seq_one_letter_code
_entity_poly.pdbx_strand_id
1 'polypeptide(L)'
;MRKWAVFSVSVACLLFLSSCTGATSQSTKAQMPPPPTSPPVVVPTIGPVPASCPVSTPKLHTISPHIATVVGQTPVWATWGPTSIYHEELMLPPGRPPTNYDPANGWEVRKIIWEVGPHYTQPISIHGHDLSDHAPVLIQLGDTPSPNAVLNPHHPDHPVSVVGDGWAEWGSYLIVPRAGCYTLEVSWSKGQWAMTFAFGA
;
A
#
# COMPACT_ATOMS: atom_id res chain seq x y z
N MET A 1 -40.44 28.19 -11.20
CA MET A 1 -39.95 29.21 -10.24
C MET A 1 -40.59 28.96 -8.88
N ARG A 2 -39.86 28.36 -7.93
CA ARG A 2 -40.33 28.13 -6.55
C ARG A 2 -39.20 28.46 -5.60
N LYS A 3 -39.37 29.53 -4.83
CA LYS A 3 -38.45 30.02 -3.79
C LYS A 3 -38.62 29.15 -2.55
N TRP A 4 -37.51 28.72 -1.95
CA TRP A 4 -37.50 28.15 -0.60
C TRP A 4 -36.64 29.03 0.31
N ALA A 5 -37.22 29.38 1.45
CA ALA A 5 -36.70 30.28 2.44
C ALA A 5 -35.75 29.56 3.41
N VAL A 6 -34.73 30.30 3.82
CA VAL A 6 -33.71 29.94 4.81
C VAL A 6 -34.29 30.13 6.21
N PHE A 7 -34.06 29.16 7.11
CA PHE A 7 -34.20 29.38 8.56
C PHE A 7 -32.90 28.97 9.25
N SER A 8 -32.17 29.97 9.75
CA SER A 8 -31.06 29.83 10.70
C SER A 8 -31.62 29.60 12.11
N VAL A 9 -31.11 28.58 12.81
CA VAL A 9 -31.33 28.41 14.25
C VAL A 9 -29.95 28.41 14.93
N SER A 10 -29.67 29.51 15.64
CA SER A 10 -28.51 29.64 16.52
C SER A 10 -28.85 29.04 17.88
N VAL A 11 -28.09 28.02 18.31
CA VAL A 11 -28.17 27.47 19.66
C VAL A 11 -26.93 27.91 20.43
N ALA A 12 -27.13 28.80 21.40
CA ALA A 12 -26.15 29.22 22.38
C ALA A 12 -26.04 28.15 23.48
N CYS A 13 -24.84 27.60 23.70
CA CYS A 13 -24.60 26.61 24.75
C CYS A 13 -23.91 27.31 25.94
N LEU A 14 -24.59 27.26 27.09
CA LEU A 14 -24.19 27.86 28.37
C LEU A 14 -23.02 27.11 29.02
N LEU A 15 -22.00 27.88 29.43
CA LEU A 15 -20.87 27.43 30.23
C LEU A 15 -21.26 27.33 31.71
N PHE A 16 -21.27 26.12 32.29
CA PHE A 16 -21.32 25.92 33.74
C PHE A 16 -19.93 25.50 34.25
N LEU A 17 -19.28 26.40 34.99
CA LEU A 17 -18.05 26.13 35.74
C LEU A 17 -18.43 25.46 37.08
N SER A 18 -18.08 24.18 37.22
CA SER A 18 -18.19 23.42 38.48
C SER A 18 -16.80 23.21 39.07
N SER A 19 -16.47 23.93 40.13
CA SER A 19 -15.25 23.75 40.91
C SER A 19 -15.42 22.62 41.93
N CYS A 20 -14.76 21.48 41.70
CA CYS A 20 -14.68 20.39 42.67
C CYS A 20 -13.38 20.48 43.47
N THR A 21 -13.48 20.70 44.79
CA THR A 21 -12.37 20.61 45.74
C THR A 21 -12.17 19.14 46.12
N GLY A 22 -11.18 18.48 45.49
CA GLY A 22 -10.86 17.08 45.76
C GLY A 22 -9.72 16.95 46.77
N ALA A 23 -9.96 16.22 47.86
CA ALA A 23 -8.97 15.90 48.89
C ALA A 23 -7.87 14.97 48.37
N THR A 24 -6.61 15.33 48.60
CA THR A 24 -5.42 14.59 48.17
C THR A 24 -5.20 13.36 49.04
N SER A 25 -5.63 12.18 48.59
CA SER A 25 -5.17 10.90 49.16
C SER A 25 -3.78 10.59 48.61
N GLN A 26 -2.76 10.61 49.47
CA GLN A 26 -1.42 10.10 49.16
C GLN A 26 -1.48 8.58 49.06
N SER A 27 -1.75 8.10 47.84
CA SER A 27 -1.57 6.70 47.48
C SER A 27 -0.09 6.46 47.21
N THR A 28 0.56 5.69 48.07
CA THR A 28 1.91 5.17 47.88
C THR A 28 1.89 4.26 46.64
N LYS A 29 2.20 4.81 45.47
CA LYS A 29 2.35 4.04 44.22
C LYS A 29 3.41 2.97 44.46
N ALA A 30 2.99 1.71 44.53
CA ALA A 30 3.89 0.58 44.39
C ALA A 30 4.62 0.75 43.04
N GLN A 31 5.94 0.87 43.09
CA GLN A 31 6.77 1.02 41.91
C GLN A 31 6.77 -0.32 41.18
N MET A 32 6.00 -0.39 40.09
CA MET A 32 6.03 -1.56 39.21
C MET A 32 7.46 -1.80 38.74
N PRO A 33 7.93 -3.05 38.72
CA PRO A 33 9.19 -3.39 38.09
C PRO A 33 9.21 -2.87 36.65
N PRO A 34 10.38 -2.40 36.15
CA PRO A 34 10.48 -2.01 34.75
C PRO A 34 10.07 -3.20 33.86
N PRO A 35 9.31 -2.96 32.78
CA PRO A 35 8.96 -4.01 31.84
C PRO A 35 10.24 -4.69 31.32
N PRO A 36 10.23 -6.02 31.11
CA PRO A 36 11.38 -6.72 30.57
C PRO A 36 11.78 -6.09 29.23
N THR A 37 13.05 -5.76 29.08
CA THR A 37 13.61 -5.24 27.83
C THR A 37 13.48 -6.32 26.75
N SER A 38 12.70 -6.05 25.70
CA SER A 38 12.64 -6.94 24.55
C SER A 38 14.02 -7.07 23.90
N PRO A 39 14.44 -8.28 23.47
CA PRO A 39 15.69 -8.44 22.75
C PRO A 39 15.69 -7.58 21.48
N PRO A 40 16.86 -7.10 21.04
CA PRO A 40 16.96 -6.31 19.81
C PRO A 40 16.50 -7.15 18.60
N VAL A 41 15.69 -6.53 17.73
CA VAL A 41 15.30 -7.12 16.45
C VAL A 41 16.52 -7.16 15.55
N VAL A 42 16.95 -8.37 15.17
CA VAL A 42 18.04 -8.55 14.19
C VAL A 42 17.44 -8.39 12.80
N VAL A 43 17.81 -7.32 12.11
CA VAL A 43 17.46 -7.13 10.69
C VAL A 43 18.46 -7.94 9.86
N PRO A 44 18.02 -8.93 9.05
CA PRO A 44 18.92 -9.67 8.20
C PRO A 44 19.53 -8.74 7.14
N THR A 45 20.68 -9.12 6.58
CA THR A 45 21.18 -8.45 5.38
C THR A 45 20.46 -9.01 4.17
N ILE A 46 19.93 -8.13 3.31
CA ILE A 46 19.36 -8.53 2.04
C ILE A 46 20.46 -9.05 1.10
N GLY A 47 20.19 -10.12 0.36
CA GLY A 47 21.13 -10.65 -0.63
C GLY A 47 21.26 -9.76 -1.88
N PRO A 48 22.25 -10.05 -2.75
CA PRO A 48 22.43 -9.30 -3.99
C PRO A 48 21.27 -9.53 -4.96
N VAL A 49 21.01 -8.53 -5.82
CA VAL A 49 20.06 -8.67 -6.93
C VAL A 49 20.53 -9.80 -7.86
N PRO A 50 19.70 -10.81 -8.18
CA PRO A 50 20.14 -11.89 -9.06
C PRO A 50 20.43 -11.36 -10.48
N ALA A 51 21.59 -11.74 -11.02
CA ALA A 51 22.09 -11.21 -12.29
C ALA A 51 21.30 -11.68 -13.53
N SER A 52 20.52 -12.74 -13.41
CA SER A 52 19.87 -13.41 -14.55
C SER A 52 18.34 -13.49 -14.41
N CYS A 53 17.72 -12.53 -13.72
CA CYS A 53 16.26 -12.48 -13.65
C CYS A 53 15.68 -12.17 -15.03
N PRO A 54 14.59 -12.85 -15.46
CA PRO A 54 13.91 -12.54 -16.71
C PRO A 54 13.03 -11.29 -16.53
N VAL A 55 13.62 -10.13 -16.21
CA VAL A 55 12.89 -8.90 -15.88
C VAL A 55 12.06 -8.44 -17.08
N SER A 56 10.80 -8.10 -16.83
CA SER A 56 9.88 -7.63 -17.87
C SER A 56 10.21 -6.20 -18.31
N THR A 57 10.02 -5.92 -19.59
CA THR A 57 9.99 -4.56 -20.15
C THR A 57 8.56 -4.24 -20.61
N PRO A 58 7.62 -4.02 -19.67
CA PRO A 58 6.23 -3.81 -20.04
C PRO A 58 6.06 -2.47 -20.75
N LYS A 59 4.98 -2.37 -21.54
CA LYS A 59 4.63 -1.13 -22.22
C LYS A 59 4.16 -0.09 -21.21
N LEU A 60 4.70 1.11 -21.31
CA LEU A 60 4.23 2.27 -20.56
C LEU A 60 3.02 2.92 -21.22
N HIS A 61 2.09 3.37 -20.39
CA HIS A 61 0.86 4.03 -20.80
C HIS A 61 0.68 5.36 -20.07
N THR A 62 -0.01 6.28 -20.72
CA THR A 62 -0.53 7.51 -20.10
C THR A 62 -2.05 7.40 -20.07
N ILE A 63 -2.63 7.29 -18.88
CA ILE A 63 -4.09 7.23 -18.69
C ILE A 63 -4.69 8.57 -18.22
N SER A 64 -3.86 9.45 -17.68
CA SER A 64 -4.20 10.81 -17.29
C SER A 64 -2.93 11.69 -17.25
N PRO A 65 -3.03 13.00 -17.53
CA PRO A 65 -1.90 13.92 -17.39
C PRO A 65 -1.52 14.22 -15.93
N HIS A 66 -2.31 13.76 -14.95
CA HIS A 66 -2.13 14.08 -13.53
C HIS A 66 -1.29 13.06 -12.76
N ILE A 67 -0.95 11.93 -13.38
CA ILE A 67 -0.14 10.88 -12.78
C ILE A 67 1.05 10.50 -13.64
N ALA A 68 2.01 9.80 -13.03
CA ALA A 68 3.12 9.19 -13.76
C ALA A 68 2.62 8.12 -14.75
N THR A 69 3.51 7.68 -15.64
CA THR A 69 3.18 6.58 -16.55
C THR A 69 2.80 5.32 -15.77
N VAL A 70 1.87 4.56 -16.35
CA VAL A 70 1.31 3.36 -15.75
C VAL A 70 1.62 2.13 -16.59
N VAL A 71 1.40 0.96 -15.99
CA VAL A 71 1.62 -0.34 -16.60
C VAL A 71 0.37 -1.18 -16.49
N GLY A 72 0.27 -2.21 -17.32
CA GLY A 72 -0.88 -3.09 -17.35
C GLY A 72 -1.74 -2.82 -18.58
N GLN A 73 -3.05 -2.98 -18.43
CA GLN A 73 -4.00 -2.78 -19.51
C GLN A 73 -5.40 -2.55 -18.96
N THR A 74 -6.29 -2.00 -19.80
CA THR A 74 -7.66 -1.71 -19.37
C THR A 74 -8.37 -2.95 -18.79
N PRO A 75 -9.07 -2.83 -17.66
CA PRO A 75 -9.31 -1.61 -16.88
C PRO A 75 -8.30 -1.36 -15.75
N VAL A 76 -7.26 -2.19 -15.58
CA VAL A 76 -6.42 -2.22 -14.37
C VAL A 76 -4.99 -1.76 -14.66
N TRP A 77 -4.57 -0.71 -13.98
CA TRP A 77 -3.26 -0.11 -14.15
C TRP A 77 -2.51 -0.02 -12.82
N ALA A 78 -1.18 -0.05 -12.88
CA ALA A 78 -0.31 0.15 -11.73
C ALA A 78 0.76 1.22 -12.01
N THR A 79 1.12 1.98 -10.98
CA THR A 79 2.23 2.95 -11.02
C THR A 79 2.97 2.99 -9.67
N TRP A 80 4.23 3.39 -9.69
CA TRP A 80 5.11 3.43 -8.51
C TRP A 80 5.40 4.89 -8.11
N GLY A 81 4.35 5.66 -7.87
CA GLY A 81 4.43 7.04 -7.35
C GLY A 81 4.88 8.10 -8.37
N PRO A 82 4.69 9.40 -8.06
CA PRO A 82 4.76 10.50 -9.03
C PRO A 82 6.17 10.84 -9.53
N THR A 83 7.23 10.34 -8.88
CA THR A 83 8.62 10.63 -9.25
C THR A 83 9.31 9.49 -10.00
N SER A 84 8.68 8.32 -10.12
CA SER A 84 9.30 7.14 -10.73
C SER A 84 8.87 7.00 -12.19
N ILE A 85 9.59 7.68 -13.07
CA ILE A 85 9.47 7.49 -14.54
C ILE A 85 10.22 6.26 -15.05
N TYR A 86 10.85 5.49 -14.15
CA TYR A 86 11.67 4.34 -14.53
C TYR A 86 11.04 3.03 -14.04
N HIS A 87 10.69 2.18 -15.01
CA HIS A 87 10.45 0.75 -14.80
C HIS A 87 11.59 0.02 -14.08
N GLU A 88 12.79 0.60 -14.17
CA GLU A 88 13.99 0.14 -13.51
C GLU A 88 13.84 0.20 -11.97
N GLU A 89 12.84 0.89 -11.41
CA GLU A 89 12.70 1.10 -9.96
C GLU A 89 11.90 0.03 -9.17
N LEU A 90 11.37 -1.02 -9.83
CA LEU A 90 11.10 -2.28 -9.12
C LEU A 90 12.39 -3.02 -8.76
N MET A 91 13.49 -2.70 -9.47
CA MET A 91 14.82 -2.92 -8.95
C MET A 91 15.09 -1.74 -8.02
N LEU A 92 15.46 -2.02 -6.77
CA LEU A 92 16.02 -0.95 -5.95
C LEU A 92 17.20 -0.36 -6.74
N PRO A 93 17.31 0.97 -6.90
CA PRO A 93 18.48 1.55 -7.53
C PRO A 93 19.72 1.00 -6.82
N PRO A 94 20.77 0.57 -7.55
CA PRO A 94 21.92 -0.09 -6.95
C PRO A 94 22.42 0.66 -5.71
N GLY A 95 22.49 -0.04 -4.57
CA GLY A 95 22.95 0.53 -3.30
C GLY A 95 21.90 1.25 -2.44
N ARG A 96 20.60 1.19 -2.78
CA ARG A 96 19.53 1.56 -1.83
C ARG A 96 18.84 0.31 -1.28
N PRO A 97 19.20 -0.17 -0.08
CA PRO A 97 18.49 -1.28 0.53
C PRO A 97 17.03 -0.90 0.79
N PRO A 98 16.11 -1.88 0.85
CA PRO A 98 14.76 -1.63 1.30
C PRO A 98 14.84 -1.10 2.74
N THR A 99 14.11 -0.03 3.03
CA THR A 99 14.22 0.65 4.32
C THR A 99 13.41 -0.05 5.41
N ASN A 100 12.43 -0.86 5.04
CA ASN A 100 11.47 -1.46 5.95
C ASN A 100 11.57 -2.99 5.89
N TYR A 101 11.96 -3.59 7.01
CA TYR A 101 11.94 -5.03 7.24
C TYR A 101 10.97 -5.35 8.38
N ASP A 102 10.02 -6.23 8.10
CA ASP A 102 9.13 -6.83 9.08
C ASP A 102 9.63 -8.26 9.38
N PRO A 103 10.02 -8.58 10.63
CA PRO A 103 10.46 -9.92 11.00
C PRO A 103 9.46 -11.05 10.73
N ALA A 104 8.16 -10.76 10.73
CA ALA A 104 7.11 -11.71 10.44
C ALA A 104 6.86 -11.90 8.94
N ASN A 105 7.07 -10.87 8.13
CA ASN A 105 6.61 -10.84 6.73
C ASN A 105 7.73 -10.73 5.69
N GLY A 106 8.82 -10.02 5.98
CA GLY A 106 9.95 -9.85 5.07
C GLY A 106 10.26 -8.38 4.75
N TRP A 107 10.80 -8.15 3.56
CA TRP A 107 11.22 -6.84 3.09
C TRP A 107 10.15 -6.15 2.28
N GLU A 108 9.77 -4.94 2.68
CA GLU A 108 8.92 -4.07 1.90
C GLU A 108 9.69 -3.52 0.69
N VAL A 109 9.19 -3.77 -0.52
CA VAL A 109 9.87 -3.40 -1.77
C VAL A 109 9.61 -1.92 -2.08
N ARG A 110 8.36 -1.59 -2.41
CA ARG A 110 7.90 -0.22 -2.74
C ARG A 110 6.38 -0.11 -2.66
N LYS A 111 5.93 1.13 -2.53
CA LYS A 111 4.52 1.50 -2.70
C LYS A 111 4.11 1.38 -4.17
N ILE A 112 2.96 0.76 -4.41
CA ILE A 112 2.28 0.69 -5.71
C ILE A 112 0.93 1.39 -5.57
N ILE A 113 0.60 2.24 -6.53
CA ILE A 113 -0.74 2.80 -6.72
C ILE A 113 -1.42 2.02 -7.84
N TRP A 114 -2.63 1.55 -7.55
CA TRP A 114 -3.49 0.84 -8.48
C TRP A 114 -4.60 1.76 -8.94
N GLU A 115 -4.79 1.88 -10.25
CA GLU A 115 -5.85 2.69 -10.85
C GLU A 115 -6.76 1.77 -11.67
N VAL A 116 -8.05 1.77 -11.32
CA VAL A 116 -9.07 0.96 -11.99
C VAL A 116 -10.05 1.85 -12.70
N GLY A 117 -10.14 1.62 -14.00
CA GLY A 117 -10.92 2.42 -14.94
C GLY A 117 -12.40 2.51 -14.58
N PRO A 118 -13.07 3.56 -15.07
CA PRO A 118 -14.44 3.86 -14.71
C PRO A 118 -15.37 2.72 -15.13
N HIS A 119 -16.42 2.52 -14.34
CA HIS A 119 -17.47 1.53 -14.54
C HIS A 119 -17.05 0.05 -14.39
N TYR A 120 -15.78 -0.24 -14.09
CA TYR A 120 -15.38 -1.58 -13.73
C TYR A 120 -15.78 -1.88 -12.27
N THR A 121 -16.57 -2.94 -12.06
CA THR A 121 -17.22 -3.23 -10.77
C THR A 121 -16.86 -4.59 -10.20
N GLN A 122 -16.18 -5.43 -10.97
CA GLN A 122 -15.86 -6.79 -10.54
C GLN A 122 -14.53 -6.81 -9.77
N PRO A 123 -14.31 -7.78 -8.87
CA PRO A 123 -13.04 -7.90 -8.16
C PRO A 123 -11.84 -8.11 -9.11
N ILE A 124 -10.67 -7.69 -8.65
CA ILE A 124 -9.37 -7.88 -9.32
C ILE A 124 -8.47 -8.62 -8.35
N SER A 125 -7.85 -9.70 -8.80
CA SER A 125 -6.93 -10.49 -8.00
C SER A 125 -5.49 -10.09 -8.31
N ILE A 126 -4.68 -9.95 -7.26
CA ILE A 126 -3.25 -9.71 -7.32
C ILE A 126 -2.55 -10.82 -6.57
N HIS A 127 -1.59 -11.46 -7.23
CA HIS A 127 -0.75 -12.50 -6.65
C HIS A 127 0.68 -12.31 -7.14
N GLY A 128 1.64 -12.81 -6.39
CA GLY A 128 3.02 -12.86 -6.84
C GLY A 128 3.77 -13.98 -6.13
N HIS A 129 4.86 -14.41 -6.74
CA HIS A 129 5.70 -15.46 -6.18
C HIS A 129 7.14 -15.37 -6.69
N ASP A 130 8.07 -15.95 -5.92
CA ASP A 130 9.45 -16.18 -6.32
C ASP A 130 9.50 -17.22 -7.44
N LEU A 131 10.22 -16.93 -8.52
CA LEU A 131 10.34 -17.81 -9.68
C LEU A 131 11.16 -19.09 -9.41
N SER A 132 11.92 -19.14 -8.30
CA SER A 132 12.78 -20.27 -7.96
C SER A 132 12.09 -21.31 -7.07
N ASP A 133 11.38 -20.89 -6.04
CA ASP A 133 10.78 -21.77 -5.03
C ASP A 133 9.28 -21.52 -4.81
N HIS A 134 8.66 -20.63 -5.58
CA HIS A 134 7.26 -20.24 -5.47
C HIS A 134 6.87 -19.67 -4.09
N ALA A 135 7.84 -19.18 -3.30
CA ALA A 135 7.53 -18.44 -2.08
C ALA A 135 6.65 -17.22 -2.42
N PRO A 136 5.56 -16.97 -1.68
CA PRO A 136 4.63 -15.93 -2.04
C PRO A 136 5.24 -14.53 -1.85
N VAL A 137 4.90 -13.63 -2.77
CA VAL A 137 4.97 -12.18 -2.52
C VAL A 137 3.72 -11.81 -1.73
N LEU A 138 3.89 -11.20 -0.57
CA LEU A 138 2.76 -10.67 0.18
C LEU A 138 2.43 -9.28 -0.35
N ILE A 139 1.15 -9.00 -0.54
CA ILE A 139 0.63 -7.72 -0.97
C ILE A 139 -0.14 -7.13 0.19
N GLN A 140 0.32 -5.98 0.67
CA GLN A 140 -0.32 -5.27 1.76
C GLN A 140 -1.26 -4.21 1.21
N LEU A 141 -2.57 -4.49 1.30
CA LEU A 141 -3.65 -3.52 1.12
C LEU A 141 -4.17 -3.15 2.52
N GLY A 142 -3.93 -1.91 2.98
CA GLY A 142 -4.21 -1.52 4.36
C GLY A 142 -3.23 -2.15 5.36
N ASP A 143 -3.74 -2.76 6.44
CA ASP A 143 -2.91 -3.16 7.58
C ASP A 143 -2.39 -4.61 7.52
N THR A 144 -3.01 -5.49 6.71
CA THR A 144 -2.70 -6.92 6.71
C THR A 144 -2.16 -7.37 5.35
N PRO A 145 -0.88 -7.80 5.26
CA PRO A 145 -0.34 -8.43 4.07
C PRO A 145 -1.05 -9.74 3.73
N SER A 146 -1.30 -9.98 2.44
CA SER A 146 -1.92 -11.21 1.93
C SER A 146 -1.21 -11.71 0.68
N PRO A 147 -0.99 -13.03 0.50
CA PRO A 147 -0.50 -13.58 -0.76
C PRO A 147 -1.54 -13.50 -1.90
N ASN A 148 -2.81 -13.30 -1.55
CA ASN A 148 -3.93 -13.17 -2.47
C ASN A 148 -4.65 -11.86 -2.16
N ALA A 149 -4.18 -10.77 -2.75
CA ALA A 149 -4.78 -9.46 -2.59
C ALA A 149 -5.95 -9.29 -3.57
N VAL A 150 -6.99 -8.57 -3.13
CA VAL A 150 -8.16 -8.28 -3.95
C VAL A 150 -8.46 -6.79 -3.93
N LEU A 151 -8.47 -6.17 -5.11
CA LEU A 151 -9.04 -4.84 -5.28
C LEU A 151 -10.53 -5.01 -5.51
N ASN A 152 -11.35 -4.44 -4.62
CA ASN A 152 -12.80 -4.43 -4.78
C ASN A 152 -13.25 -3.02 -5.19
N PRO A 153 -13.62 -2.77 -6.46
CA PRO A 153 -14.00 -1.44 -6.94
C PRO A 153 -15.16 -0.76 -6.19
N HIS A 154 -15.93 -1.49 -5.39
CA HIS A 154 -16.95 -0.91 -4.51
C HIS A 154 -16.40 -0.33 -3.20
N HIS A 155 -15.15 -0.67 -2.85
CA HIS A 155 -14.44 -0.24 -1.64
C HIS A 155 -12.98 0.14 -1.98
N PRO A 156 -12.76 1.23 -2.77
CA PRO A 156 -11.44 1.82 -2.90
C PRO A 156 -10.94 2.33 -1.54
N ASP A 157 -9.63 2.33 -1.32
CA ASP A 157 -9.06 2.90 -0.09
C ASP A 157 -9.00 4.44 -0.15
N HIS A 158 -8.98 4.99 -1.36
CA HIS A 158 -9.04 6.41 -1.65
C HIS A 158 -10.44 6.79 -2.14
N PRO A 159 -11.13 7.76 -1.49
CA PRO A 159 -12.50 8.12 -1.85
C PRO A 159 -12.61 8.82 -3.21
N VAL A 160 -11.50 9.39 -3.70
CA VAL A 160 -11.38 10.05 -5.02
C VAL A 160 -10.02 9.68 -5.59
N SER A 161 -10.01 9.09 -6.79
CA SER A 161 -8.78 8.83 -7.54
C SER A 161 -8.18 10.12 -8.10
N VAL A 162 -6.85 10.23 -8.09
CA VAL A 162 -6.14 11.35 -8.72
C VAL A 162 -6.27 11.37 -10.25
N VAL A 163 -6.68 10.26 -10.86
CA VAL A 163 -6.94 10.15 -12.31
C VAL A 163 -8.20 10.91 -12.70
N GLY A 164 -9.23 10.88 -11.84
CA GLY A 164 -10.47 11.63 -12.02
C GLY A 164 -11.73 10.86 -11.62
N ASP A 165 -12.89 11.48 -11.86
CA ASP A 165 -14.19 10.93 -11.45
C ASP A 165 -14.45 9.54 -12.03
N GLY A 166 -14.99 8.65 -11.17
CA GLY A 166 -15.36 7.28 -11.54
C GLY A 166 -14.21 6.27 -11.52
N TRP A 167 -12.97 6.71 -11.35
CA TRP A 167 -11.83 5.84 -11.13
C TRP A 167 -11.75 5.39 -9.66
N ALA A 168 -11.31 4.16 -9.46
CA ALA A 168 -11.05 3.60 -8.14
C ALA A 168 -9.54 3.44 -7.95
N GLU A 169 -9.04 3.83 -6.78
CA GLU A 169 -7.61 3.87 -6.46
C GLU A 169 -7.30 3.02 -5.22
N TRP A 170 -6.15 2.34 -5.23
CA TRP A 170 -5.56 1.67 -4.07
C TRP A 170 -4.08 1.95 -3.91
N GLY A 171 -3.63 2.14 -2.67
CA GLY A 171 -2.23 2.02 -2.29
C GLY A 171 -1.91 0.62 -1.78
N SER A 172 -0.77 0.06 -2.20
CA SER A 172 -0.28 -1.19 -1.64
C SER A 172 1.24 -1.21 -1.48
N TYR A 173 1.75 -2.17 -0.73
CA TYR A 173 3.17 -2.53 -0.72
C TYR A 173 3.34 -3.99 -1.13
N LEU A 174 4.41 -4.28 -1.86
CA LEU A 174 4.90 -5.65 -2.03
C LEU A 174 5.89 -5.97 -0.92
N ILE A 175 5.75 -7.15 -0.32
CA ILE A 175 6.66 -7.66 0.70
C ILE A 175 7.20 -9.00 0.21
N VAL A 176 8.52 -9.12 0.20
CA VAL A 176 9.21 -10.31 -0.28
C VAL A 176 10.14 -10.87 0.81
N PRO A 177 10.29 -12.19 0.92
CA PRO A 177 11.04 -12.80 2.02
C PRO A 177 12.56 -12.61 1.90
N ARG A 178 13.09 -12.47 0.68
CA ARG A 178 14.53 -12.47 0.40
C ARG A 178 14.86 -11.83 -0.96
N ALA A 179 16.14 -11.76 -1.30
CA ALA A 179 16.57 -11.44 -2.66
C ALA A 179 16.21 -12.57 -3.63
N GLY A 180 15.79 -12.22 -4.85
CA GLY A 180 15.23 -13.18 -5.79
C GLY A 180 14.68 -12.57 -7.07
N CYS A 181 14.16 -13.44 -7.93
CA CYS A 181 13.40 -13.06 -9.11
C CYS A 181 11.93 -13.38 -8.83
N TYR A 182 11.04 -12.42 -9.06
CA TYR A 182 9.64 -12.51 -8.70
C TYR A 182 8.77 -12.26 -9.91
N THR A 183 7.56 -12.83 -9.89
CA THR A 183 6.46 -12.43 -10.77
C THR A 183 5.36 -11.78 -9.95
N LEU A 184 4.70 -10.78 -10.54
CA LEU A 184 3.47 -10.15 -10.07
C LEU A 184 2.43 -10.32 -11.16
N GLU A 185 1.31 -10.92 -10.81
CA GLU A 185 0.26 -11.33 -11.72
C GLU A 185 -1.06 -10.69 -11.27
N VAL A 186 -1.74 -10.05 -12.21
CA VAL A 186 -2.95 -9.28 -11.96
C VAL A 186 -4.02 -9.75 -12.93
N SER A 187 -5.14 -10.22 -12.38
CA SER A 187 -6.18 -10.86 -13.17
C SER A 187 -7.58 -10.37 -12.80
N TRP A 188 -8.46 -10.40 -13.79
CA TRP A 188 -9.84 -9.99 -13.68
C TRP A 188 -10.70 -10.75 -14.69
N SER A 189 -12.02 -10.60 -14.62
CA SER A 189 -12.98 -11.43 -15.36
C SER A 189 -12.77 -11.52 -16.89
N LYS A 190 -12.10 -10.53 -17.50
CA LYS A 190 -11.92 -10.42 -18.96
C LYS A 190 -10.46 -10.25 -19.39
N GLY A 191 -9.50 -10.40 -18.49
CA GLY A 191 -8.11 -10.17 -18.82
C GLY A 191 -7.17 -10.36 -17.66
N GLN A 192 -5.89 -10.30 -17.99
CA GLN A 192 -4.80 -10.39 -17.03
C GLN A 192 -3.56 -9.72 -17.61
N TRP A 193 -2.68 -9.27 -16.74
CA TRP A 193 -1.31 -8.95 -17.11
C TRP A 193 -0.37 -9.46 -16.02
N ALA A 194 0.88 -9.70 -16.39
CA ALA A 194 1.91 -10.14 -15.47
C ALA A 194 3.20 -9.38 -15.75
N MET A 195 4.04 -9.27 -14.73
CA MET A 195 5.37 -8.72 -14.87
C MET A 195 6.34 -9.43 -13.93
N THR A 196 7.57 -9.55 -14.39
CA THR A 196 8.69 -10.11 -13.65
C THR A 196 9.66 -9.03 -13.24
N PHE A 197 10.20 -9.13 -12.02
CA PHE A 197 11.16 -8.19 -11.46
C PHE A 197 12.23 -8.89 -10.63
N ALA A 198 13.33 -8.20 -10.37
CA ALA A 198 14.42 -8.67 -9.52
C ALA A 198 14.47 -7.84 -8.23
N PHE A 199 14.84 -8.47 -7.13
CA PHE A 199 14.95 -7.81 -5.83
C PHE A 199 16.22 -8.24 -5.09
N GLY A 200 16.88 -7.28 -4.42
CA GLY A 200 18.16 -7.42 -3.73
C GLY A 200 18.84 -6.06 -3.52
N ALA A 201 20.01 -6.02 -2.88
CA ALA A 201 20.82 -4.80 -2.73
C ALA A 201 22.32 -5.03 -2.92
#